data_AF-A0A7J7G2E8-F1
#
_entry.id   AF-A0A7J7G2E8-F1
#
_cell.length_a   1.000
_cell.length_b   1.000
_cell.length_c   1.000
_cell.angle_alpha   90.00
_cell.angle_beta   90.00
_cell.angle_gamma   90.00
#
_symmetry.space_group_name_H-M   'P 1'
#
loop_
_entity.id
_entity.type
_entity.pdbx_description
1 polymer ?
#
loop_
_entity_poly.entity_id
_entity_poly.type
_entity_poly.pdbx_seq_one_letter_code
_entity_poly.pdbx_strand_id
1 'polypeptide(L)'
;MEITSKDERGSAPVLDIDSKSTVGGGVEDVYGEDRANEDQPVTRWTISVASRYTLLRDPHYNKGLAFKERERCSLLAWSVTTRGYNSTTSSEEMMHNIRQYQVPLQKYMARMDLQERNERLFYKLLIDNVEELLLIVYTPTIGEACSKYGSIFRCPQGLYISLKEKGKILEVLKNWPERSIQVIVISDGERILGLGDLGCQLITYQGMGIPVGKLALYTALGRVRHFACLPITIDVGTNNEKLLKDEFYIGL
;
A
#
# COMPACT_ATOMS: atom_id res chain seq x y z
N MET A 1 69.92 -38.19 1.31
CA MET A 1 70.30 -39.02 2.47
C MET A 1 69.20 -38.87 3.49
N GLU A 2 68.42 -39.93 3.60
CA GLU A 2 67.45 -40.18 4.68
C GLU A 2 68.14 -40.11 6.04
N ILE A 3 67.40 -39.73 7.09
CA ILE A 3 67.16 -40.61 8.25
C ILE A 3 65.70 -40.41 8.71
N THR A 4 64.97 -41.52 8.64
CA THR A 4 63.64 -41.90 9.15
C THR A 4 63.52 -41.79 10.68
N SER A 5 62.36 -41.60 11.32
CA SER A 5 61.38 -42.68 11.63
C SER A 5 60.09 -42.13 12.27
N LYS A 6 58.93 -42.41 11.65
CA LYS A 6 57.79 -43.23 12.15
C LYS A 6 57.41 -43.09 13.63
N ASP A 7 56.17 -42.67 13.89
CA ASP A 7 55.18 -43.61 14.45
C ASP A 7 53.72 -43.19 14.14
N GLU A 8 52.89 -44.21 13.90
CA GLU A 8 51.50 -44.12 13.45
C GLU A 8 50.49 -44.10 14.63
N ARG A 9 49.26 -43.68 14.28
CA ARG A 9 47.93 -44.00 14.88
C ARG A 9 47.32 -42.99 15.85
N GLY A 10 46.09 -42.58 15.50
CA GLY A 10 45.14 -42.03 16.47
C GLY A 10 44.06 -41.16 15.83
N SER A 11 42.95 -41.77 15.46
CA SER A 11 41.73 -41.15 14.93
C SER A 11 40.93 -40.36 15.99
N ALA A 12 40.33 -39.24 15.53
CA ALA A 12 39.09 -38.59 15.99
C ALA A 12 39.13 -37.66 17.23
N PRO A 13 38.14 -36.76 17.42
CA PRO A 13 37.06 -36.31 16.51
C PRO A 13 36.98 -34.79 16.29
N VAL A 14 36.19 -34.43 15.27
CA VAL A 14 35.63 -33.09 15.01
C VAL A 14 34.82 -32.64 16.23
N LEU A 15 35.09 -31.43 16.71
CA LEU A 15 34.35 -30.81 17.81
C LEU A 15 32.92 -30.49 17.35
N ASP A 16 31.95 -31.24 17.86
CA ASP A 16 30.53 -30.88 17.85
C ASP A 16 30.35 -29.59 18.69
N ILE A 17 30.10 -28.48 18.02
CA ILE A 17 29.64 -27.24 18.66
C ILE A 17 28.13 -27.35 18.82
N ASP A 18 27.73 -27.62 20.06
CA ASP A 18 26.38 -27.78 20.54
C ASP A 18 25.52 -26.53 20.24
N SER A 19 24.45 -26.70 19.46
CA SER A 19 23.57 -25.63 18.96
C SER A 19 22.51 -25.23 19.97
N LYS A 20 22.91 -24.93 21.22
CA LYS A 20 21.99 -24.50 22.28
C LYS A 20 22.58 -23.39 23.16
N SER A 21 22.76 -22.20 22.59
CA SER A 21 22.76 -20.96 23.39
C SER A 21 22.57 -19.69 22.55
N THR A 22 21.35 -19.45 22.08
CA THR A 22 20.91 -18.07 21.86
C THR A 22 19.41 -17.99 22.09
N VAL A 23 19.04 -17.43 23.24
CA VAL A 23 17.67 -17.07 23.58
C VAL A 23 17.30 -15.86 22.72
N GLY A 24 16.46 -16.09 21.72
CA GLY A 24 15.78 -15.06 20.94
C GLY A 24 14.52 -15.69 20.38
N GLY A 25 13.36 -15.37 20.98
CA GLY A 25 12.07 -15.92 20.59
C GLY A 25 11.71 -15.54 19.16
N GLY A 26 11.99 -16.44 18.22
CA GLY A 26 11.43 -16.48 16.88
C GLY A 26 10.63 -17.77 16.74
N VAL A 27 9.47 -17.70 16.09
CA VAL A 27 8.71 -18.89 15.69
C VAL A 27 9.62 -19.71 14.76
N GLU A 28 9.88 -20.98 15.08
CA GLU A 28 10.61 -21.87 14.17
C GLU A 28 9.84 -21.97 12.85
N ASP A 29 10.53 -21.68 11.75
CA ASP A 29 10.01 -21.82 10.40
C ASP A 29 9.77 -23.31 10.09
N VAL A 30 8.50 -23.73 10.24
CA VAL A 30 8.03 -25.10 9.96
C VAL A 30 8.16 -25.44 8.47
N TYR A 31 8.31 -24.45 7.57
CA TYR A 31 8.33 -24.64 6.12
C TYR A 31 9.72 -24.63 5.49
N GLY A 32 10.78 -24.34 6.27
CA GLY A 32 12.17 -24.41 5.81
C GLY A 32 12.50 -23.43 4.68
N GLU A 33 11.79 -22.30 4.60
CA GLU A 33 11.97 -21.25 3.59
C GLU A 33 13.24 -20.41 3.84
N ASP A 34 13.73 -20.35 5.09
CA ASP A 34 14.92 -19.57 5.44
C ASP A 34 16.20 -20.04 4.72
N ARG A 35 16.27 -21.29 4.23
CA ARG A 35 17.40 -21.81 3.44
C ARG A 35 17.29 -21.57 1.93
N ALA A 36 16.16 -21.05 1.43
CA ALA A 36 15.89 -20.87 -0.01
C ALA A 36 16.06 -19.42 -0.51
N ASN A 37 16.74 -18.57 0.27
CA ASN A 37 16.78 -17.12 0.02
C ASN A 37 17.91 -16.62 -0.91
N GLU A 38 18.92 -17.43 -1.23
CA GLU A 38 20.08 -16.93 -1.99
C GLU A 38 19.84 -16.84 -3.51
N ASP A 39 19.00 -17.73 -4.09
CA ASP A 39 18.78 -17.82 -5.55
C ASP A 39 17.53 -17.08 -6.04
N GLN A 40 16.83 -16.35 -5.17
CA GLN A 40 15.62 -15.66 -5.58
C GLN A 40 15.91 -14.40 -6.41
N PRO A 41 15.18 -14.15 -7.52
CA PRO A 41 15.34 -12.91 -8.27
C PRO A 41 14.93 -11.73 -7.39
N VAL A 42 15.88 -10.82 -7.14
CA VAL A 42 15.65 -9.57 -6.39
C VAL A 42 15.37 -8.44 -7.38
N THR A 43 14.31 -7.67 -7.15
CA THR A 43 14.03 -6.47 -7.92
C THR A 43 15.15 -5.44 -7.72
N ARG A 44 15.83 -5.05 -8.79
CA ARG A 44 16.90 -4.04 -8.75
C ARG A 44 16.31 -2.64 -8.74
N TRP A 45 16.13 -2.09 -7.55
CA TRP A 45 15.64 -0.73 -7.37
C TRP A 45 16.77 0.30 -7.60
N THR A 46 16.47 1.35 -8.36
CA THR A 46 17.37 2.50 -8.54
C THR A 46 16.85 3.67 -7.71
N ILE A 47 17.70 4.25 -6.86
CA ILE A 47 17.34 5.42 -6.05
C ILE A 47 17.86 6.66 -6.76
N SER A 48 16.97 7.63 -7.01
CA SER A 48 17.32 8.92 -7.60
C SER A 48 16.63 10.05 -6.85
N VAL A 49 17.19 11.25 -6.92
CA VAL A 49 16.59 12.42 -6.27
C VAL A 49 15.40 12.88 -7.10
N ALA A 50 14.19 12.76 -6.54
CA ALA A 50 12.98 13.30 -7.16
C ALA A 50 13.06 14.84 -7.22
N SER A 51 13.00 15.39 -8.44
CA SER A 51 13.04 16.84 -8.67
C SER A 51 12.02 17.25 -9.74
N ARG A 52 11.70 18.56 -9.81
CA ARG A 52 10.77 19.13 -10.81
C ARG A 52 9.41 18.41 -10.82
N TYR A 53 8.95 17.94 -11.99
CA TYR A 53 7.67 17.26 -12.15
C TYR A 53 7.61 15.88 -11.50
N THR A 54 8.74 15.16 -11.39
CA THR A 54 8.76 13.84 -10.73
C THR A 54 8.36 13.95 -9.27
N LEU A 55 8.84 15.00 -8.58
CA LEU A 55 8.44 15.29 -7.21
C LEU A 55 6.96 15.65 -7.07
N LEU A 56 6.41 16.38 -8.05
CA LEU A 56 5.01 16.83 -8.03
C LEU A 56 4.02 15.73 -8.36
N ARG A 57 4.45 14.71 -9.10
CA ARG A 57 3.65 13.52 -9.44
C ARG A 57 3.65 12.49 -8.32
N ASP A 58 4.61 12.55 -7.41
CA ASP A 58 4.71 11.61 -6.30
C ASP A 58 3.81 12.06 -5.13
N PRO A 59 2.71 11.35 -4.82
CA PRO A 59 1.79 11.71 -3.73
C PRO A 59 2.46 11.80 -2.35
N HIS A 60 3.55 11.06 -2.15
CA HIS A 60 4.23 10.97 -0.86
C HIS A 60 5.01 12.24 -0.53
N TYR A 61 5.61 12.86 -1.55
CA TYR A 61 6.45 14.03 -1.40
C TYR A 61 5.80 15.32 -1.90
N ASN A 62 4.74 15.22 -2.68
CA ASN A 62 4.04 16.38 -3.20
C ASN A 62 3.41 17.20 -2.06
N LYS A 63 3.76 18.49 -2.02
CA LYS A 63 3.16 19.47 -1.11
C LYS A 63 2.25 20.47 -1.83
N GLY A 64 2.09 20.35 -3.14
CA GLY A 64 1.33 21.29 -3.97
C GLY A 64 1.82 22.73 -3.77
N LEU A 65 0.93 23.62 -3.37
CA LEU A 65 1.27 25.04 -3.13
C LEU A 65 2.02 25.27 -1.81
N ALA A 66 2.12 24.27 -0.93
CA ALA A 66 2.75 24.40 0.39
C ALA A 66 4.28 24.20 0.39
N PHE A 67 4.93 24.05 -0.77
CA PHE A 67 6.39 24.06 -0.84
C PHE A 67 6.97 25.41 -0.41
N LYS A 68 7.96 25.39 0.50
CA LYS A 68 8.67 26.59 0.92
C LYS A 68 9.55 27.12 -0.21
N GLU A 69 9.82 28.43 -0.22
CA GLU A 69 10.65 29.07 -1.25
C GLU A 69 12.04 28.41 -1.41
N ARG A 70 12.68 28.07 -0.28
CA ARG A 70 13.96 27.33 -0.26
C ARG A 70 13.85 25.94 -0.90
N GLU A 71 12.75 25.23 -0.67
CA GLU A 71 12.49 23.90 -1.26
C GLU A 71 12.27 24.02 -2.78
N ARG A 72 11.57 25.06 -3.24
CA ARG A 72 11.35 25.31 -4.67
C ARG A 72 12.64 25.64 -5.41
N CYS A 73 13.51 26.43 -4.79
CA CYS A 73 14.80 26.82 -5.34
C CYS A 73 15.75 25.61 -5.45
N SER A 74 15.84 24.79 -4.40
CA SER A 74 16.70 23.59 -4.38
C SER A 74 16.19 22.45 -5.27
N LEU A 75 14.87 22.29 -5.43
CA LEU A 75 14.26 21.21 -6.20
C LEU A 75 13.92 21.61 -7.66
N LEU A 76 14.37 22.79 -8.10
CA LEU A 76 14.15 23.37 -9.45
C LEU A 76 12.66 23.44 -9.85
N ALA A 77 11.77 23.68 -8.88
CA ALA A 77 10.32 23.71 -9.08
C ALA A 77 9.76 25.12 -9.36
N TRP A 78 10.64 26.12 -9.59
CA TRP A 78 10.27 27.54 -9.69
C TRP A 78 9.21 27.84 -10.76
N SER A 79 9.23 27.13 -11.88
CA SER A 79 8.31 27.36 -13.01
C SER A 79 6.97 26.63 -12.90
N VAL A 80 6.75 25.81 -11.87
CA VAL A 80 5.60 24.87 -11.82
C VAL A 80 4.57 25.21 -10.75
N THR A 81 4.93 25.97 -9.72
CA THR A 81 4.01 26.35 -8.63
C THR A 81 3.99 27.86 -8.42
N THR A 82 2.79 28.46 -8.42
CA THR A 82 2.60 29.87 -8.06
C THR A 82 2.71 30.06 -6.53
N ARG A 83 2.54 31.30 -6.06
CA ARG A 83 2.82 31.82 -4.70
C ARG A 83 2.53 30.81 -3.57
N GLY A 84 3.42 30.73 -2.57
CA GLY A 84 3.30 29.81 -1.44
C GLY A 84 2.06 30.08 -0.59
N TYR A 85 1.15 29.11 -0.54
CA TYR A 85 0.06 29.08 0.42
C TYR A 85 0.52 28.37 1.70
N ASN A 86 -0.02 28.79 2.84
CA ASN A 86 0.13 28.04 4.08
C ASN A 86 -0.62 26.71 3.97
N SER A 87 -0.09 25.66 4.60
CA SER A 87 -0.70 24.32 4.59
C SER A 87 -2.14 24.30 5.14
N THR A 88 -2.47 25.24 6.02
CA THR A 88 -3.81 25.40 6.61
C THR A 88 -4.83 25.94 5.60
N THR A 89 -4.45 26.91 4.78
CA THR A 89 -5.33 27.50 3.76
C THR A 89 -5.68 26.46 2.69
N SER A 90 -4.73 25.61 2.30
CA SER A 90 -4.98 24.55 1.32
C SER A 90 -5.97 23.48 1.82
N SER A 91 -5.97 23.14 3.10
CA SER A 91 -6.96 22.21 3.67
C SER A 91 -8.37 22.82 3.71
N GLU A 92 -8.50 24.11 4.02
CA GLU A 92 -9.78 24.81 4.06
C GLU A 92 -10.40 24.94 2.66
N GLU A 93 -9.60 25.33 1.67
CA GLU A 93 -10.00 25.40 0.26
C GLU A 93 -10.49 24.03 -0.24
N MET A 94 -9.76 22.96 0.09
CA MET A 94 -10.13 21.61 -0.31
C MET A 94 -11.45 21.17 0.34
N MET A 95 -11.64 21.45 1.63
CA MET A 95 -12.90 21.16 2.32
C MET A 95 -14.06 21.98 1.74
N HIS A 96 -13.85 23.25 1.39
CA HIS A 96 -14.86 24.06 0.72
C HIS A 96 -15.31 23.41 -0.60
N ASN A 97 -14.36 22.97 -1.42
CA ASN A 97 -14.66 22.27 -2.68
C ASN A 97 -15.41 20.94 -2.45
N ILE A 98 -15.00 20.15 -1.45
CA ILE A 98 -15.69 18.88 -1.13
C ILE A 98 -17.14 19.12 -0.71
N ARG A 99 -17.41 20.19 0.05
CA ARG A 99 -18.77 20.54 0.50
C ARG A 99 -19.68 21.01 -0.61
N GLN A 100 -19.13 21.53 -1.71
CA GLN A 100 -19.92 21.97 -2.87
C GLN A 100 -20.54 20.81 -3.65
N TYR A 101 -19.96 19.60 -3.60
CA TYR A 101 -20.56 18.43 -4.26
C TYR A 101 -21.86 18.03 -3.56
N GLN A 102 -22.91 17.81 -4.34
CA GLN A 102 -24.21 17.38 -3.82
C GLN A 102 -24.28 15.87 -3.60
N VAL A 103 -23.66 15.09 -4.49
CA VAL A 103 -23.72 13.63 -4.46
C VAL A 103 -22.59 13.07 -3.59
N PRO A 104 -22.87 12.17 -2.61
CA PRO A 104 -21.85 11.57 -1.76
C PRO A 104 -20.74 10.85 -2.54
N LEU A 105 -21.11 10.16 -3.64
CA LEU A 105 -20.16 9.49 -4.53
C LEU A 105 -19.16 10.47 -5.18
N GLN A 106 -19.61 11.69 -5.52
CA GLN A 106 -18.70 12.72 -6.07
C GLN A 106 -17.72 13.23 -5.00
N LYS A 107 -18.18 13.39 -3.75
CA LYS A 107 -17.29 13.71 -2.62
C LYS A 107 -16.23 12.64 -2.42
N TYR A 108 -16.64 11.37 -2.54
CA TYR A 108 -15.75 10.23 -2.50
C TYR A 108 -14.70 10.29 -3.63
N MET A 109 -15.11 10.54 -4.88
CA MET A 109 -14.19 10.67 -6.02
C MET A 109 -13.21 11.84 -5.87
N ALA A 110 -13.68 13.02 -5.46
CA ALA A 110 -12.81 14.18 -5.24
C ALA A 110 -11.75 13.92 -4.17
N ARG A 111 -12.13 13.15 -3.14
CA ARG A 111 -11.22 12.69 -2.10
C ARG A 111 -10.17 11.71 -2.65
N MET A 112 -10.53 10.83 -3.58
CA MET A 112 -9.59 9.91 -4.23
C MET A 112 -8.54 10.67 -5.01
N ASP A 113 -9.00 11.67 -5.77
CA ASP A 113 -8.13 12.52 -6.54
C ASP A 113 -7.20 13.34 -5.64
N LEU A 114 -7.66 13.79 -4.47
CA LEU A 114 -6.81 14.50 -3.50
C LEU A 114 -5.66 13.61 -3.04
N GLN A 115 -5.96 12.36 -2.79
CA GLN A 115 -5.06 11.42 -2.19
C GLN A 115 -3.97 10.93 -3.14
N GLU A 116 -4.34 10.67 -4.39
CA GLU A 116 -3.39 10.40 -5.47
C GLU A 116 -2.46 11.60 -5.72
N ARG A 117 -2.91 12.82 -5.41
CA ARG A 117 -2.10 14.03 -5.58
C ARG A 117 -1.24 14.33 -4.36
N ASN A 118 -1.78 14.23 -3.15
CA ASN A 118 -1.12 14.63 -1.91
C ASN A 118 -1.68 13.84 -0.72
N GLU A 119 -0.96 12.76 -0.38
CA GLU A 119 -1.36 11.84 0.67
C GLU A 119 -1.31 12.50 2.07
N ARG A 120 -0.35 13.40 2.30
CA ARG A 120 -0.22 14.11 3.58
C ARG A 120 -1.39 15.06 3.84
N LEU A 121 -1.79 15.81 2.81
CA LEU A 121 -2.94 16.72 2.90
C LEU A 121 -4.22 15.92 3.07
N PHE A 122 -4.36 14.78 2.39
CA PHE A 122 -5.48 13.87 2.59
C PHE A 122 -5.60 13.42 4.06
N TYR A 123 -4.54 12.87 4.66
CA TYR A 123 -4.61 12.38 6.04
C TYR A 123 -4.82 13.51 7.04
N LYS A 124 -4.21 14.67 6.80
CA LYS A 124 -4.45 15.86 7.62
C LYS A 124 -5.92 16.27 7.58
N LEU A 125 -6.51 16.36 6.39
CA LEU A 125 -7.91 16.72 6.19
C LEU A 125 -8.87 15.70 6.83
N LEU A 126 -8.53 14.41 6.76
CA LEU A 126 -9.28 13.33 7.39
C LEU A 126 -9.22 13.35 8.93
N ILE A 127 -8.07 13.67 9.51
CA ILE A 127 -7.91 13.82 10.96
C ILE A 127 -8.67 15.07 11.46
N ASP A 128 -8.52 16.20 10.75
CA ASP A 128 -9.11 17.48 11.15
C ASP A 128 -10.66 17.47 11.03
N ASN A 129 -11.23 16.69 10.11
CA ASN A 129 -12.67 16.65 9.82
C ASN A 129 -13.24 15.21 9.85
N VAL A 130 -12.80 14.40 10.82
CA VAL A 130 -13.17 12.98 10.88
C VAL A 130 -14.68 12.76 10.91
N GLU A 131 -15.45 13.55 11.65
CA GLU A 131 -16.90 13.36 11.80
C GLU A 131 -17.67 13.48 10.48
N GLU A 132 -17.38 14.53 9.69
CA GLU A 132 -18.03 14.77 8.40
C GLU A 132 -17.54 13.76 7.35
N LEU A 133 -16.23 13.53 7.31
CA LEU A 133 -15.63 12.71 6.27
C LEU A 133 -15.92 11.23 6.49
N LEU A 134 -16.03 10.74 7.72
CA LEU A 134 -16.24 9.32 8.02
C LEU A 134 -17.49 8.76 7.33
N LEU A 135 -18.55 9.54 7.14
CA LEU A 135 -19.76 9.09 6.43
C LEU A 135 -19.56 8.91 4.91
N ILE A 136 -18.67 9.70 4.31
CA ILE A 136 -18.30 9.63 2.88
C ILE A 136 -17.24 8.54 2.67
N VAL A 137 -16.37 8.43 3.65
CA VAL A 137 -15.21 7.57 3.71
C VAL A 137 -15.67 6.14 3.98
N TYR A 138 -16.62 5.93 4.89
CA TYR A 138 -17.14 4.62 5.29
C TYR A 138 -18.61 4.43 4.86
N THR A 139 -19.43 3.77 5.68
CA THR A 139 -20.84 3.51 5.40
C THR A 139 -21.69 4.78 5.45
N PRO A 140 -22.64 4.98 4.52
CA PRO A 140 -23.06 4.06 3.45
C PRO A 140 -22.37 4.27 2.10
N THR A 141 -21.68 5.39 1.88
CA THR A 141 -21.16 5.80 0.56
C THR A 141 -20.14 4.82 -0.01
N ILE A 142 -19.35 4.17 0.84
CA ILE A 142 -18.40 3.16 0.38
C ILE A 142 -19.08 1.98 -0.32
N GLY A 143 -20.26 1.58 0.17
CA GLY A 143 -21.00 0.47 -0.42
C GLY A 143 -21.36 0.76 -1.87
N GLU A 144 -21.85 1.97 -2.12
CA GLU A 144 -22.13 2.46 -3.46
C GLU A 144 -20.87 2.55 -4.34
N ALA A 145 -19.76 3.02 -3.77
CA ALA A 145 -18.48 3.11 -4.47
C ALA A 145 -17.93 1.73 -4.87
N CYS A 146 -18.03 0.73 -3.99
CA CYS A 146 -17.63 -0.65 -4.30
C CYS A 146 -18.53 -1.25 -5.39
N SER A 147 -19.85 -1.04 -5.34
CA SER A 147 -20.75 -1.55 -6.37
C SER A 147 -20.54 -0.91 -7.74
N LYS A 148 -20.11 0.36 -7.79
CA LYS A 148 -19.84 1.09 -9.04
C LYS A 148 -18.34 1.14 -9.37
N TYR A 149 -17.52 0.30 -8.72
CA TYR A 149 -16.07 0.47 -8.75
C TYR A 149 -15.49 0.40 -10.16
N GLY A 150 -15.99 -0.54 -10.97
CA GLY A 150 -15.61 -0.69 -12.36
C GLY A 150 -15.74 0.59 -13.18
N SER A 151 -16.86 1.32 -12.99
CA SER A 151 -17.15 2.56 -13.73
C SER A 151 -16.40 3.78 -13.21
N ILE A 152 -16.02 3.81 -11.92
CA ILE A 152 -15.32 4.94 -11.29
C ILE A 152 -13.80 4.72 -11.18
N PHE A 153 -13.30 3.59 -11.68
CA PHE A 153 -11.88 3.25 -11.64
C PHE A 153 -11.03 4.32 -12.34
N ARG A 154 -9.96 4.77 -11.68
CA ARG A 154 -9.04 5.80 -12.21
C ARG A 154 -7.60 5.37 -12.10
N CYS A 155 -7.12 5.18 -10.87
CA CYS A 155 -5.74 4.86 -10.59
C CYS A 155 -5.66 3.52 -9.85
N PRO A 156 -4.83 2.57 -10.30
CA PRO A 156 -4.63 1.33 -9.58
C PRO A 156 -3.97 1.62 -8.24
N GLN A 157 -4.49 0.99 -7.22
CA GLN A 157 -4.22 1.38 -5.86
C GLN A 157 -4.18 0.11 -5.03
N GLY A 158 -2.99 -0.28 -4.54
CA GLY A 158 -2.80 -1.54 -3.85
C GLY A 158 -2.34 -2.69 -4.74
N LEU A 159 -2.36 -3.91 -4.21
CA LEU A 159 -1.90 -5.11 -4.92
C LEU A 159 -3.06 -6.06 -5.20
N TYR A 160 -3.13 -6.55 -6.44
CA TYR A 160 -4.10 -7.54 -6.89
C TYR A 160 -3.41 -8.88 -7.11
N ILE A 161 -3.96 -9.94 -6.54
CA ILE A 161 -3.46 -11.31 -6.70
C ILE A 161 -4.64 -12.15 -7.16
N SER A 162 -4.64 -12.57 -8.41
CA SER A 162 -5.71 -13.40 -8.95
C SER A 162 -5.31 -14.88 -8.95
N LEU A 163 -6.28 -15.76 -9.20
CA LEU A 163 -5.99 -17.19 -9.41
C LEU A 163 -4.99 -17.44 -10.55
N LYS A 164 -4.85 -16.53 -11.52
CA LYS A 164 -3.90 -16.66 -12.64
C LYS A 164 -2.45 -16.59 -12.17
N GLU A 165 -2.17 -15.92 -11.05
CA GLU A 165 -0.82 -15.78 -10.50
C GLU A 165 -0.47 -16.89 -9.49
N LYS A 166 -1.24 -17.99 -9.46
CA LYS A 166 -0.93 -19.16 -8.63
C LYS A 166 0.48 -19.67 -8.92
N GLY A 167 1.32 -19.72 -7.88
CA GLY A 167 2.73 -20.11 -7.96
C GLY A 167 3.71 -18.96 -8.23
N LYS A 168 3.24 -17.74 -8.46
CA LYS A 168 4.07 -16.54 -8.69
C LYS A 168 3.77 -15.40 -7.70
N ILE A 169 3.10 -15.70 -6.60
CA ILE A 169 2.67 -14.70 -5.60
C ILE A 169 3.84 -13.86 -5.10
N LEU A 170 5.00 -14.49 -4.87
CA LEU A 170 6.20 -13.80 -4.40
C LEU A 170 6.72 -12.79 -5.43
N GLU A 171 6.62 -13.08 -6.73
CA GLU A 171 7.00 -12.15 -7.80
C GLU A 171 6.05 -10.94 -7.84
N VAL A 172 4.76 -11.18 -7.61
CA VAL A 172 3.75 -10.11 -7.53
C VAL A 172 4.02 -9.20 -6.33
N LEU A 173 4.34 -9.78 -5.16
CA LEU A 173 4.69 -9.01 -3.96
C LEU A 173 5.98 -8.18 -4.16
N LYS A 174 6.95 -8.68 -4.92
CA LYS A 174 8.19 -7.95 -5.25
C LYS A 174 7.99 -6.71 -6.11
N ASN A 175 6.83 -6.58 -6.77
CA ASN A 175 6.48 -5.39 -7.55
C ASN A 175 6.05 -4.21 -6.67
N TRP A 176 5.70 -4.46 -5.40
CA TRP A 176 5.34 -3.38 -4.49
C TRP A 176 6.57 -2.51 -4.17
N PRO A 177 6.49 -1.18 -4.30
CA PRO A 177 7.64 -0.29 -4.18
C PRO A 177 8.19 -0.18 -2.75
N GLU A 178 7.35 -0.42 -1.73
CA GLU A 178 7.73 -0.31 -0.33
C GLU A 178 8.22 -1.63 0.24
N ARG A 179 9.43 -1.63 0.83
CA ARG A 179 10.01 -2.86 1.40
C ARG A 179 9.61 -3.10 2.86
N SER A 180 9.33 -2.03 3.61
CA SER A 180 9.10 -2.11 5.05
C SER A 180 7.61 -2.09 5.38
N ILE A 181 6.94 -3.18 5.02
CA ILE A 181 5.51 -3.38 5.34
C ILE A 181 5.37 -3.92 6.76
N GLN A 182 4.45 -3.31 7.52
CA GLN A 182 4.12 -3.70 8.89
C GLN A 182 2.68 -4.20 9.03
N VAL A 183 1.77 -3.68 8.20
CA VAL A 183 0.35 -4.03 8.26
C VAL A 183 -0.11 -4.41 6.86
N ILE A 184 -0.62 -5.63 6.73
CA ILE A 184 -1.29 -6.09 5.52
C ILE A 184 -2.76 -6.21 5.83
N VAL A 185 -3.62 -5.68 4.95
CA VAL A 185 -5.06 -5.96 5.04
C VAL A 185 -5.51 -6.57 3.74
N ILE A 186 -6.03 -7.78 3.85
CA ILE A 186 -6.36 -8.66 2.74
C ILE A 186 -7.83 -9.01 2.74
N SER A 187 -8.44 -9.11 1.56
CA SER A 187 -9.82 -9.57 1.39
C SER A 187 -10.02 -10.17 0.00
N ASP A 188 -10.96 -11.10 -0.10
CA ASP A 188 -11.39 -11.79 -1.32
C ASP A 188 -12.64 -11.17 -1.96
N GLY A 189 -13.32 -10.25 -1.28
CA GLY A 189 -14.52 -9.61 -1.81
C GLY A 189 -15.83 -10.37 -1.57
N GLU A 190 -15.82 -11.56 -0.94
CA GLU A 190 -17.00 -12.44 -0.90
C GLU A 190 -18.12 -11.90 0.00
N ARG A 191 -17.78 -11.20 1.10
CA ARG A 191 -18.77 -10.63 2.02
C ARG A 191 -18.42 -9.22 2.46
N ILE A 192 -18.84 -8.26 1.65
CA ILE A 192 -18.62 -6.84 1.91
C ILE A 192 -19.79 -6.26 2.70
N LEU A 193 -19.57 -6.06 4.01
CA LEU A 193 -20.56 -5.51 4.93
C LEU A 193 -21.90 -6.30 4.86
N GLY A 194 -22.96 -5.65 4.38
CA GLY A 194 -24.27 -6.26 4.10
C GLY A 194 -24.61 -6.29 2.60
N LEU A 195 -23.65 -6.05 1.73
CA LEU A 195 -23.83 -5.98 0.26
C LEU A 195 -23.59 -7.32 -0.43
N GLY A 196 -23.04 -8.30 0.30
CA GLY A 196 -22.71 -9.62 -0.23
C GLY A 196 -21.41 -9.62 -1.00
N ASP A 197 -21.36 -10.43 -2.05
CA ASP A 197 -20.20 -10.68 -2.88
C ASP A 197 -20.01 -9.55 -3.90
N LEU A 198 -18.86 -8.89 -3.83
CA LEU A 198 -18.42 -7.88 -4.80
C LEU A 198 -17.12 -8.30 -5.53
N GLY A 199 -16.58 -9.48 -5.22
CA GLY A 199 -15.33 -10.01 -5.77
C GLY A 199 -14.19 -8.99 -5.84
N CYS A 200 -13.51 -8.94 -6.99
CA CYS A 200 -12.36 -8.07 -7.24
C CYS A 200 -12.67 -6.56 -7.24
N GLN A 201 -13.95 -6.15 -7.31
CA GLN A 201 -14.31 -4.73 -7.18
C GLN A 201 -14.01 -4.17 -5.78
N LEU A 202 -13.71 -5.04 -4.83
CA LEU A 202 -13.11 -4.63 -3.58
C LEU A 202 -11.61 -4.35 -3.78
N ILE A 203 -11.26 -3.17 -4.26
CA ILE A 203 -10.09 -2.42 -3.81
C ILE A 203 -10.23 -1.02 -4.34
N THR A 204 -10.10 -0.03 -3.48
CA THR A 204 -9.60 1.29 -3.87
C THR A 204 -8.64 1.65 -2.77
N TYR A 205 -7.32 1.53 -3.00
CA TYR A 205 -6.32 2.05 -2.06
C TYR A 205 -6.21 3.55 -2.05
N GLN A 206 -7.30 4.14 -1.62
CA GLN A 206 -7.42 4.99 -0.45
C GLN A 206 -8.85 5.61 -0.43
N GLY A 207 -9.69 5.07 -1.31
CA GLY A 207 -11.14 5.06 -1.32
C GLY A 207 -11.70 3.88 -0.58
N MET A 208 -11.18 3.64 0.61
CA MET A 208 -11.94 2.99 1.66
C MET A 208 -12.74 1.72 1.32
N GLY A 209 -12.36 0.89 0.35
CA GLY A 209 -12.74 -0.52 0.42
C GLY A 209 -12.38 -1.05 1.83
N ILE A 210 -13.12 -2.03 2.37
CA ILE A 210 -12.96 -2.52 3.76
C ILE A 210 -11.50 -2.65 4.23
N PRO A 211 -10.56 -3.24 3.45
CA PRO A 211 -9.17 -3.37 3.89
C PRO A 211 -8.44 -2.02 4.04
N VAL A 212 -8.77 -1.06 3.19
CA VAL A 212 -8.15 0.25 3.08
C VAL A 212 -8.70 1.23 4.09
N GLY A 213 -10.01 1.18 4.34
CA GLY A 213 -10.63 1.99 5.38
C GLY A 213 -10.06 1.67 6.76
N LYS A 214 -9.82 0.38 7.03
CA LYS A 214 -9.08 -0.03 8.22
C LYS A 214 -7.67 0.58 8.26
N LEU A 215 -6.93 0.59 7.15
CA LEU A 215 -5.58 1.18 7.07
C LEU A 215 -5.56 2.70 7.26
N ALA A 216 -6.55 3.41 6.73
CA ALA A 216 -6.72 4.84 7.00
C ALA A 216 -7.01 5.09 8.49
N LEU A 217 -7.81 4.23 9.13
CA LEU A 217 -8.04 4.28 10.59
C LEU A 217 -6.79 3.89 11.38
N TYR A 218 -6.00 2.91 10.95
CA TYR A 218 -4.71 2.57 11.56
C TYR A 218 -3.72 3.73 11.46
N THR A 219 -3.72 4.47 10.35
CA THR A 219 -2.88 5.65 10.17
C THR A 219 -3.37 6.83 11.03
N ALA A 220 -4.65 7.17 10.92
CA ALA A 220 -5.24 8.34 11.57
C ALA A 220 -5.39 8.17 13.09
N LEU A 221 -5.86 7.01 13.55
CA LEU A 221 -6.12 6.71 14.96
C LEU A 221 -4.98 5.92 15.61
N GLY A 222 -4.42 4.95 14.88
CA GLY A 222 -3.36 4.06 15.37
C GLY A 222 -1.94 4.59 15.17
N ARG A 223 -1.75 5.75 14.52
CA ARG A 223 -0.44 6.35 14.20
C ARG A 223 0.51 5.39 13.46
N VAL A 224 -0.04 4.44 12.70
CA VAL A 224 0.75 3.60 11.80
C VAL A 224 1.23 4.43 10.62
N ARG A 225 2.46 4.21 10.16
CA ARG A 225 2.98 4.88 8.97
C ARG A 225 2.25 4.35 7.75
N HIS A 226 1.64 5.22 6.96
CA HIS A 226 0.90 4.83 5.76
C HIS A 226 1.75 4.05 4.74
N PHE A 227 3.05 4.33 4.62
CA PHE A 227 4.01 3.58 3.80
C PHE A 227 4.18 2.12 4.22
N ALA A 228 3.92 1.82 5.49
CA ALA A 228 4.04 0.47 6.05
C ALA A 228 2.76 -0.36 5.89
N CYS A 229 1.77 0.17 5.17
CA CYS A 229 0.47 -0.45 4.97
C CYS A 229 0.37 -0.99 3.54
N LEU A 230 0.06 -2.28 3.39
CA LEU A 230 -0.13 -2.95 2.11
C LEU A 230 -1.55 -3.53 2.01
N PRO A 231 -2.40 -2.99 1.13
CA PRO A 231 -3.69 -3.59 0.80
C PRO A 231 -3.49 -4.73 -0.19
N ILE A 232 -4.24 -5.81 -0.01
CA ILE A 232 -4.23 -6.92 -0.98
C ILE A 232 -5.65 -7.36 -1.25
N THR A 233 -5.97 -7.57 -2.52
CA THR A 233 -7.20 -8.28 -2.91
C THR A 233 -6.84 -9.56 -3.60
N ILE A 234 -7.44 -10.63 -3.10
CA ILE A 234 -7.35 -11.95 -3.71
C ILE A 234 -8.56 -12.10 -4.62
N ASP A 235 -8.33 -12.15 -5.92
CA ASP A 235 -9.36 -12.40 -6.90
C ASP A 235 -9.45 -13.90 -7.20
N VAL A 236 -10.47 -14.53 -6.62
CA VAL A 236 -10.81 -15.95 -6.87
C VAL A 236 -12.04 -16.11 -7.75
N GLY A 237 -12.46 -15.04 -8.43
CA GLY A 237 -13.76 -14.94 -9.10
C GLY A 237 -14.86 -14.44 -8.16
N THR A 238 -16.06 -14.27 -8.70
CA THR A 238 -17.24 -13.80 -7.96
C THR A 238 -18.46 -14.64 -8.30
N ASN A 239 -19.33 -14.87 -7.31
CA ASN A 239 -20.64 -15.49 -7.48
C ASN A 239 -21.71 -14.45 -7.86
N ASN A 240 -21.36 -13.17 -7.93
CA ASN A 240 -22.32 -12.11 -8.23
C ASN A 240 -22.61 -12.02 -9.74
N GLU A 241 -23.73 -12.61 -10.16
CA GLU A 241 -24.17 -12.59 -11.56
C GLU A 241 -24.31 -11.19 -12.16
N LYS A 242 -24.60 -10.16 -11.35
CA LYS A 242 -24.71 -8.79 -11.87
C LYS A 242 -23.34 -8.26 -12.29
N LEU A 243 -22.30 -8.59 -11.53
CA LEU A 243 -20.93 -8.20 -11.84
C LEU A 243 -20.38 -9.00 -13.01
N LEU A 244 -20.68 -10.29 -13.08
CA LEU A 244 -20.29 -11.13 -14.23
C LEU A 244 -20.91 -10.66 -15.56
N LYS A 245 -22.06 -9.98 -15.50
CA LYS A 245 -22.74 -9.40 -16.67
C LYS A 245 -22.36 -7.93 -16.92
N ASP A 246 -21.57 -7.32 -16.05
CA ASP A 246 -21.16 -5.93 -16.15
C ASP A 246 -19.90 -5.82 -17.03
N GLU A 247 -19.98 -5.01 -18.10
CA GLU A 247 -18.85 -4.76 -19.01
C GLU A 247 -17.68 -4.05 -18.32
N PHE A 248 -17.95 -3.33 -17.22
CA PHE A 248 -16.93 -2.59 -16.47
C PHE A 248 -16.35 -3.41 -15.31
N TYR A 249 -16.67 -4.70 -15.18
CA TYR A 249 -16.09 -5.54 -14.15
C TYR A 249 -14.58 -5.73 -14.38
N ILE A 250 -13.79 -5.51 -13.33
CA ILE A 250 -12.32 -5.54 -13.38
C ILE A 250 -11.72 -6.89 -12.95
N GLY A 251 -12.54 -7.80 -12.40
CA GLY A 251 -12.09 -9.08 -11.87
C GLY A 251 -12.13 -10.24 -12.88
N LEU A 252 -11.85 -11.43 -12.37
CA LEU A 252 -11.89 -12.71 -13.09
C LEU A 252 -13.28 -13.20 -13.46
#